data_AF-N2AJC1-F1
#
_entry.id   AF-N2AJC1-F1
#
_cell.length_a   1.000
_cell.length_b   1.000
_cell.length_c   1.000
_cell.angle_alpha   90.00
_cell.angle_beta   90.00
_cell.angle_gamma   90.00
#
_symmetry.space_group_name_H-M   'P 1'
#
loop_
_entity.id
_entity.type
_entity.pdbx_description
1 polymer ?
#
loop_
_entity_poly.entity_id
_entity_poly.type
_entity_poly.pdbx_seq_one_letter_code
_entity_poly.pdbx_strand_id
1 'polypeptide(L)'
;MIKHNKGVRDFFKNDYPKLYLLSGSQIPTDINLKDKSRMVYYWNVLAVTWLTINKLENTPQHPYKTIIVEHCINHVTINDIVNTYKHSGSWGTNRKNEALKKFAEIFKQEQIKNKVYPLLEFE
;
A
#
# COMPACT_ATOMS: atom_id res chain seq x y z
N MET A 1 -10.20 14.84 11.46
CA MET A 1 -10.65 13.98 10.33
C MET A 1 -9.53 12.99 9.97
N ILE A 2 -9.33 11.92 10.76
CA ILE A 2 -8.12 11.04 10.65
C ILE A 2 -8.41 9.59 11.14
N LYS A 3 -9.56 8.98 10.78
CA LYS A 3 -9.79 7.55 11.13
C LYS A 3 -9.37 6.62 9.99
N HIS A 4 -9.81 6.87 8.75
CA HIS A 4 -9.61 5.98 7.60
C HIS A 4 -8.15 5.69 7.19
N ASN A 5 -7.20 6.52 7.61
CA ASN A 5 -5.79 6.34 7.26
C ASN A 5 -5.03 5.48 8.29
N LYS A 6 -5.66 5.15 9.42
CA LYS A 6 -5.01 4.40 10.49
C LYS A 6 -4.82 2.94 10.08
N GLY A 7 -5.86 2.27 9.57
CA GLY A 7 -5.77 0.88 9.12
C GLY A 7 -4.68 0.64 8.07
N VAL A 8 -4.59 1.51 7.05
CA VAL A 8 -3.54 1.37 6.02
C VAL A 8 -2.14 1.55 6.61
N ARG A 9 -1.96 2.52 7.51
CA ARG A 9 -0.68 2.72 8.19
C ARG A 9 -0.30 1.53 9.06
N ASP A 10 -1.26 0.99 9.80
CA ASP A 10 -1.04 -0.16 10.67
C ASP A 10 -0.73 -1.42 9.85
N PHE A 11 -1.37 -1.59 8.70
CA PHE A 11 -1.04 -2.64 7.74
C PHE A 11 0.43 -2.55 7.27
N PHE A 12 0.87 -1.40 6.77
CA PHE A 12 2.25 -1.24 6.31
C PHE A 12 3.28 -1.37 7.44
N LYS A 13 2.92 -0.96 8.66
CA LYS A 13 3.79 -1.05 9.82
C LYS A 13 3.93 -2.48 10.36
N ASN A 14 2.84 -3.24 10.39
CA ASN A 14 2.77 -4.48 11.17
C ASN A 14 2.58 -5.74 10.31
N ASP A 15 1.77 -5.65 9.25
CA ASP A 15 1.37 -6.82 8.46
C ASP A 15 2.22 -6.98 7.21
N TYR A 16 2.44 -5.89 6.47
CA TYR A 16 3.24 -5.90 5.25
C TYR A 16 4.64 -6.52 5.45
N PRO A 17 5.43 -6.17 6.49
CA PRO A 17 6.75 -6.78 6.68
C PRO A 17 6.68 -8.30 6.89
N LYS A 18 5.63 -8.78 7.58
CA LYS A 18 5.41 -10.23 7.79
C LYS A 18 5.02 -10.91 6.49
N LEU A 19 4.12 -10.31 5.70
CA LEU A 19 3.74 -10.82 4.38
C LEU A 19 4.94 -10.89 3.43
N TYR A 20 5.76 -9.85 3.43
CA TYR A 20 6.99 -9.79 2.63
C TYR A 20 8.02 -10.84 3.08
N LEU A 21 8.16 -11.09 4.38
CA LEU A 21 9.01 -12.17 4.88
C LEU A 21 8.49 -13.56 4.49
N LEU A 22 7.18 -13.80 4.63
CA LEU A 22 6.52 -15.07 4.30
C LEU A 22 6.57 -15.42 2.80
N SER A 23 6.77 -14.43 1.93
CA SER A 23 6.99 -14.63 0.50
C SER A 23 8.46 -14.88 0.13
N GLY A 24 9.34 -15.09 1.12
CA GLY A 24 10.77 -15.23 0.88
C GLY A 24 11.39 -13.93 0.39
N SER A 25 10.85 -12.78 0.82
CA SER A 25 11.26 -11.45 0.35
C SER A 25 11.08 -11.24 -1.16
N GLN A 26 10.13 -11.95 -1.77
CA GLN A 26 9.76 -11.79 -3.17
C GLN A 26 8.41 -11.10 -3.28
N ILE A 27 8.24 -10.31 -4.34
CA ILE A 27 6.97 -9.68 -4.65
C ILE A 27 6.24 -10.60 -5.64
N PRO A 28 5.20 -11.35 -5.21
CA PRO A 28 4.42 -12.14 -6.15
C PRO A 28 3.67 -11.19 -7.10
N THR A 29 3.79 -11.43 -8.40
CA THR A 29 3.03 -10.70 -9.42
C THR A 29 1.75 -11.42 -9.83
N ASP A 30 1.65 -12.71 -9.52
CA ASP A 30 0.57 -13.58 -9.96
C ASP A 30 -0.38 -13.95 -8.81
N ILE A 31 -1.66 -14.02 -9.12
CA ILE A 31 -2.71 -14.44 -8.19
C ILE A 31 -3.01 -15.91 -8.41
N ASN A 32 -2.82 -16.74 -7.37
CA ASN A 32 -3.17 -18.15 -7.41
C ASN A 32 -4.51 -18.39 -6.70
N LEU A 33 -5.57 -18.62 -7.48
CA LEU A 33 -6.91 -18.93 -6.95
C LEU A 33 -7.20 -20.44 -6.85
N LYS A 34 -6.30 -21.29 -7.36
CA LYS A 34 -6.49 -22.76 -7.35
C LYS A 34 -6.20 -23.35 -5.99
N ASP A 35 -5.17 -22.82 -5.32
CA ASP A 35 -4.79 -23.21 -3.97
C ASP A 35 -5.53 -22.32 -2.94
N LYS A 36 -6.30 -22.97 -2.05
CA LYS A 36 -7.12 -22.31 -1.03
C LYS A 36 -6.44 -22.25 0.33
N SER A 37 -5.15 -22.57 0.41
CA SER A 37 -4.39 -22.50 1.65
C SER A 37 -4.29 -21.06 2.15
N ARG A 38 -4.20 -20.93 3.48
CA ARG A 38 -4.07 -19.62 4.13
C ARG A 38 -2.79 -18.89 3.70
N MET A 39 -1.73 -19.63 3.40
CA MET A 39 -0.47 -19.08 2.90
C MET A 39 -0.66 -18.44 1.51
N VAL A 40 -1.34 -19.12 0.60
CA VAL A 40 -1.61 -18.57 -0.74
C VAL A 40 -2.54 -17.35 -0.66
N TYR A 41 -3.50 -17.32 0.27
CA TYR A 41 -4.26 -16.10 0.54
C TYR A 41 -3.34 -14.92 0.88
N TYR A 42 -2.39 -15.09 1.80
CA TYR A 42 -1.45 -14.04 2.18
C TYR A 42 -0.52 -13.61 1.04
N TRP A 43 -0.07 -14.54 0.20
CA TRP A 43 0.66 -14.21 -1.03
C TRP A 43 -0.19 -13.41 -2.01
N ASN A 44 -1.47 -13.79 -2.20
CA ASN A 44 -2.38 -13.04 -3.05
C ASN A 44 -2.65 -11.63 -2.49
N VAL A 45 -2.76 -11.46 -1.17
CA VAL A 45 -2.85 -10.14 -0.53
C VAL A 45 -1.62 -9.29 -0.86
N LEU A 46 -0.41 -9.86 -0.73
CA LEU A 46 0.83 -9.15 -1.07
C LEU A 46 0.90 -8.78 -2.57
N ALA A 47 0.48 -9.68 -3.45
CA ALA A 47 0.40 -9.40 -4.88
C ALA A 47 -0.57 -8.24 -5.17
N VAL A 48 -1.76 -8.27 -4.56
CA VAL A 48 -2.73 -7.17 -4.67
C VAL A 48 -2.18 -5.85 -4.11
N THR A 49 -1.41 -5.88 -3.02
CA THR A 49 -0.73 -4.69 -2.50
C THR A 49 0.16 -4.05 -3.57
N TRP A 50 0.97 -4.84 -4.27
CA TRP A 50 1.87 -4.32 -5.30
C TRP A 50 1.18 -3.93 -6.60
N LEU A 51 0.13 -4.66 -7.02
CA LEU A 51 -0.75 -4.25 -8.11
C LEU A 51 -1.38 -2.88 -7.80
N THR A 52 -1.81 -2.68 -6.56
CA THR A 52 -2.37 -1.41 -6.09
C THR A 52 -1.32 -0.29 -6.14
N ILE A 53 -0.12 -0.53 -5.58
CA ILE A 53 0.99 0.44 -5.60
C ILE A 53 1.30 0.87 -7.03
N ASN A 54 1.31 -0.06 -7.98
CA ASN A 54 1.60 0.23 -9.39
C ASN A 54 0.50 1.03 -10.10
N LYS A 55 -0.71 1.09 -9.55
CA LYS A 55 -1.82 1.92 -10.07
C LYS A 55 -1.92 3.30 -9.43
N LEU A 56 -1.20 3.55 -8.34
CA LEU A 56 -1.19 4.87 -7.72
C LEU A 56 -0.54 5.90 -8.63
N GLU A 57 -1.11 7.11 -8.62
CA GLU A 57 -0.50 8.25 -9.30
C GLU A 57 0.91 8.50 -8.76
N ASN A 58 1.82 8.90 -9.65
CA ASN A 58 3.20 9.21 -9.29
C ASN A 58 3.73 10.45 -10.01
N THR A 59 2.93 11.51 -10.00
CA THR A 59 3.33 12.82 -10.54
C THR A 59 3.97 13.67 -9.44
N PRO A 60 4.75 14.71 -9.77
CA PRO A 60 5.26 15.64 -8.75
C PRO A 60 4.15 16.27 -7.88
N GLN A 61 2.97 16.51 -8.47
CA GLN A 61 1.82 17.07 -7.78
C GLN A 61 1.11 16.04 -6.88
N HIS A 62 1.13 14.77 -7.27
CA HIS A 62 0.51 13.65 -6.56
C HIS A 62 1.46 12.44 -6.52
N PRO A 63 2.51 12.48 -5.69
CA PRO A 63 3.52 11.43 -5.62
C PRO A 63 3.06 10.26 -4.75
N TYR A 64 1.84 9.75 -4.97
CA TYR A 64 1.21 8.78 -4.08
C TYR A 64 1.96 7.44 -4.05
N LYS A 65 2.39 6.94 -5.22
CA LYS A 65 3.22 5.73 -5.28
C LYS A 65 4.54 5.92 -4.52
N THR A 66 5.26 7.02 -4.77
CA THR A 66 6.50 7.35 -4.03
C THR A 66 6.24 7.42 -2.54
N ILE A 67 5.14 8.04 -2.09
CA ILE A 67 4.83 8.10 -0.66
C ILE A 67 4.60 6.70 -0.07
N ILE A 68 3.83 5.83 -0.73
CA ILE A 68 3.61 4.47 -0.20
C ILE A 68 4.92 3.67 -0.15
N VAL A 69 5.71 3.69 -1.23
CA VAL A 69 6.97 2.93 -1.30
C VAL A 69 8.00 3.49 -0.34
N GLU A 70 8.32 4.78 -0.44
CA GLU A 70 9.43 5.34 0.32
C GLU A 70 9.07 5.55 1.79
N HIS A 71 7.89 6.11 2.09
CA HIS A 71 7.53 6.41 3.48
C HIS A 71 6.98 5.20 4.22
N CYS A 72 6.07 4.43 3.61
CA CYS A 72 5.38 3.36 4.31
C CYS A 72 6.16 2.04 4.30
N ILE A 73 6.91 1.74 3.23
CA ILE A 73 7.69 0.50 3.11
C ILE A 73 9.17 0.73 3.48
N ASN A 74 9.82 1.75 2.92
CA ASN A 74 11.26 2.00 3.14
C ASN A 74 11.56 2.91 4.34
N HIS A 75 10.53 3.40 5.03
CA HIS A 75 10.64 4.25 6.22
C HIS A 75 11.39 5.59 6.02
N VAL A 76 11.46 6.09 4.79
CA VAL A 76 11.95 7.46 4.50
C VAL A 76 11.00 8.48 5.12
N THR A 77 11.51 9.59 5.63
CA THR A 77 10.63 10.60 6.23
C THR A 77 9.82 11.33 5.14
N ILE A 78 8.59 11.75 5.46
CA ILE A 78 7.80 12.58 4.54
C ILE A 78 8.53 13.87 4.21
N ASN A 79 9.29 14.44 5.14
CA ASN A 79 10.03 15.67 4.91
C ASN A 79 11.10 15.49 3.83
N ASP A 80 11.82 14.36 3.83
CA ASP A 80 12.84 14.07 2.80
C ASP A 80 12.20 13.92 1.40
N ILE A 81 11.06 13.23 1.34
CA ILE A 81 10.29 13.09 0.09
C ILE A 81 9.83 14.47 -0.40
N VAL A 82 9.28 15.30 0.49
CA VAL A 82 8.76 16.64 0.18
C VAL A 82 9.88 17.60 -0.26
N ASN A 83 11.04 17.53 0.38
CA ASN A 83 12.22 18.33 0.03
C ASN A 83 12.66 18.07 -1.42
N THR A 84 12.53 16.82 -1.89
CA THR A 84 12.80 16.44 -3.28
C THR A 84 11.91 17.21 -4.27
N TYR A 85 10.66 17.49 -3.88
CA TYR A 85 9.70 18.23 -4.71
C TYR A 85 9.63 19.74 -4.38
N LYS A 86 10.51 20.25 -3.50
CA LYS A 86 10.55 21.66 -3.07
C LYS A 86 9.22 22.17 -2.50
N HIS A 87 8.50 21.31 -1.80
CA HIS A 87 7.22 21.65 -1.16
C HIS A 87 7.36 21.85 0.36
N SER A 88 6.27 22.27 1.03
CA SER A 88 6.25 22.44 2.48
C SER A 88 5.86 21.15 3.21
N GLY A 89 6.22 21.03 4.50
CA GLY A 89 5.83 19.86 5.31
C GLY A 89 4.31 19.66 5.46
N SER A 90 3.53 20.76 5.44
CA SER A 90 2.06 20.68 5.48
C SER A 90 1.50 20.05 4.21
N TRP A 91 2.05 20.42 3.04
CA TRP A 91 1.74 19.79 1.76
C TRP A 91 2.03 18.28 1.82
N GLY A 92 3.19 17.89 2.35
CA GLY A 92 3.56 16.48 2.52
C GLY A 92 2.60 15.68 3.38
N THR A 93 2.15 16.24 4.50
CA THR A 93 1.19 15.58 5.39
C THR A 93 -0.15 15.37 4.70
N ASN A 94 -0.62 16.34 3.93
CA ASN A 94 -1.84 16.23 3.14
C ASN A 94 -1.71 15.16 2.06
N ARG A 95 -0.63 15.18 1.28
CA ARG A 95 -0.38 14.16 0.24
C ARG A 95 -0.23 12.76 0.80
N LYS A 96 0.38 12.60 1.97
CA LYS A 96 0.40 11.30 2.66
C LYS A 96 -1.00 10.81 2.97
N ASN A 97 -1.85 11.67 3.52
CA ASN A 97 -3.22 11.28 3.87
C ASN A 97 -4.04 10.92 2.62
N GLU A 98 -3.84 11.63 1.52
CA GLU A 98 -4.48 11.32 0.24
C GLU A 98 -3.95 10.02 -0.37
N ALA A 99 -2.63 9.78 -0.33
CA ALA A 99 -2.01 8.54 -0.81
C ALA A 99 -2.58 7.32 -0.08
N LEU A 100 -2.70 7.38 1.24
CA LEU A 100 -3.26 6.29 2.05
C LEU A 100 -4.74 6.04 1.72
N LYS A 101 -5.53 7.10 1.55
CA LYS A 101 -6.94 7.00 1.14
C LYS A 101 -7.08 6.37 -0.24
N LYS A 102 -6.28 6.83 -1.21
CA LYS A 102 -6.29 6.29 -2.58
C LYS A 102 -5.80 4.85 -2.64
N PHE A 103 -4.81 4.50 -1.82
CA PHE A 103 -4.37 3.12 -1.67
C PHE A 103 -5.53 2.24 -1.20
N ALA A 104 -6.23 2.60 -0.12
CA ALA A 104 -7.36 1.81 0.40
C ALA A 104 -8.47 1.60 -0.65
N GLU A 105 -8.82 2.66 -1.38
CA GLU A 105 -9.84 2.63 -2.43
C GLU A 105 -9.47 1.65 -3.55
N ILE A 106 -8.26 1.80 -4.12
CA ILE A 106 -7.79 0.96 -5.23
C ILE A 106 -7.54 -0.48 -4.74
N PHE A 107 -7.01 -0.66 -3.53
CA PHE A 107 -6.75 -1.97 -2.95
C PHE A 107 -8.02 -2.80 -2.84
N LYS A 108 -9.13 -2.22 -2.37
CA LYS A 108 -10.43 -2.90 -2.32
C LYS A 108 -10.90 -3.29 -3.73
N GLN A 109 -10.76 -2.40 -4.71
CA GLN A 109 -11.11 -2.69 -6.10
C GLN A 109 -10.26 -3.83 -6.68
N GLU A 110 -8.95 -3.84 -6.42
CA GLU A 110 -8.07 -4.91 -6.90
C GLU A 110 -8.35 -6.24 -6.22
N GLN A 111 -8.67 -6.27 -4.91
CA GLN A 111 -9.08 -7.52 -4.25
C GLN A 111 -10.33 -8.11 -4.92
N ILE A 112 -11.35 -7.29 -5.17
CA ILE A 112 -12.60 -7.73 -5.83
C ILE A 112 -12.32 -8.19 -7.26
N LYS A 113 -11.59 -7.39 -8.05
CA LYS A 113 -11.24 -7.71 -9.44
C LYS A 113 -10.50 -9.04 -9.54
N ASN A 114 -9.55 -9.29 -8.63
CA ASN A 114 -8.73 -10.49 -8.61
C ASN A 114 -9.34 -11.63 -7.77
N LYS A 115 -10.56 -11.46 -7.24
CA LYS A 115 -11.28 -12.44 -6.43
C LYS A 115 -10.50 -12.95 -5.21
N VAL A 116 -9.71 -12.07 -4.59
CA VAL A 116 -8.98 -12.38 -3.36
C VAL A 116 -9.91 -12.19 -2.17
N TYR A 117 -10.31 -13.31 -1.57
CA TYR A 117 -11.25 -13.35 -0.45
C TYR A 117 -10.72 -14.19 0.72
N PRO A 118 -11.09 -13.87 1.98
CA PRO A 118 -11.96 -12.76 2.39
C PRO A 118 -11.34 -11.38 2.11
N LEU A 119 -12.16 -10.33 2.04
CA LEU A 119 -11.64 -8.97 1.82
C LEU A 119 -10.88 -8.49 3.06
N LEU A 120 -9.68 -7.97 2.87
CA LEU A 120 -8.99 -7.20 3.89
C LEU A 120 -9.48 -5.74 3.81
N GLU A 121 -10.10 -5.29 4.90
CA GLU A 121 -10.60 -3.91 5.04
C GLU A 121 -9.72 -3.12 6.02
N PHE A 122 -9.56 -1.83 5.74
CA PHE A 122 -8.79 -0.92 6.60
C PHE A 122 -9.78 -0.09 7.43
N GLU A 123 -9.80 -0.31 8.75
CA GLU A 123 -10.61 0.48 9.71
C GLU A 123 -10.08 1.92 9.92
#